data_AF-Q7T1K3-F1
#
_entry.id   AF-Q7T1K3-F1
#
_cell.length_a   1.000
_cell.length_b   1.000
_cell.length_c   1.000
_cell.angle_alpha   90.00
_cell.angle_beta   90.00
_cell.angle_gamma   90.00
#
_symmetry.space_group_name_H-M   'P 1'
#
loop_
_entity.id
_entity.type
_entity.pdbx_description
1 polymer ?
#
loop_
_entity_poly.entity_id
_entity_poly.type
_entity_poly.pdbx_seq_one_letter_code
_entity_poly.pdbx_strand_id
1 'polypeptide(L)'
;LKANEQSCDQSENANRTSVNVRIRKTQHSVLAHKFVEVMTEYNETQTLFRERSKGRIQRQLEITGKTTTDEELEEMLESGNPSIFTSDIISDSQITRQALNEIESRHKDIMKLESSIRELHGMFMDMAMFVETQGEM
;
A
#
# COMPACT_ATOMS: atom_id res chain seq x y z
N LEU A 1 43.44 -22.48 39.96
CA LEU A 1 42.07 -22.30 40.49
C LEU A 1 41.44 -21.02 39.95
N LYS A 2 41.92 -19.82 40.31
CA LYS A 2 41.41 -18.52 39.77
C LYS A 2 41.38 -18.40 38.23
N ALA A 3 42.36 -18.95 37.51
CA ALA A 3 42.39 -18.89 36.04
C ALA A 3 41.34 -19.79 35.36
N ASN A 4 40.95 -20.91 36.00
CA ASN A 4 39.88 -21.78 35.49
C ASN A 4 38.50 -21.15 35.72
N GLU A 5 38.29 -20.45 36.83
CA GLU A 5 37.04 -19.71 37.10
C GLU A 5 36.85 -18.57 36.09
N GLN A 6 37.89 -17.76 35.81
CA GLN A 6 37.81 -16.69 34.81
C GLN A 6 37.54 -17.19 33.38
N SER A 7 38.08 -18.36 33.00
CA SER A 7 37.80 -18.97 31.70
C SER A 7 36.36 -19.50 31.59
N CYS A 8 35.78 -19.97 32.69
CA CYS A 8 34.41 -20.45 32.74
C CYS A 8 33.42 -19.29 32.60
N ASP A 9 33.64 -18.19 33.33
CA ASP A 9 32.80 -16.99 33.27
C ASP A 9 32.81 -16.33 31.88
N GLN A 10 33.96 -16.30 31.19
CA GLN A 10 34.05 -15.77 29.82
C GLN A 10 33.30 -16.64 28.80
N SER A 11 33.39 -17.97 28.94
CA SER A 11 32.67 -18.93 28.09
C SER A 11 31.15 -18.82 28.28
N GLU A 12 30.67 -18.72 29.53
CA GLU A 12 29.24 -18.54 29.82
C GLU A 12 28.71 -17.20 29.28
N ASN A 13 29.50 -16.12 29.38
CA ASN A 13 29.10 -14.81 28.90
C ASN A 13 29.06 -14.74 27.36
N ALA A 14 30.01 -15.39 26.67
CA ALA A 14 29.98 -15.55 25.22
C ALA A 14 28.78 -16.40 24.76
N ASN A 15 28.44 -17.47 25.49
CA ASN A 15 27.30 -18.32 25.19
C ASN A 15 25.96 -17.59 25.42
N ARG A 16 25.83 -16.82 26.50
CA ARG A 16 24.66 -15.93 26.73
C ARG A 16 24.53 -14.87 25.65
N THR A 17 25.64 -14.31 25.17
CA THR A 17 25.66 -13.36 24.05
C THR A 17 25.19 -14.04 22.76
N SER A 18 25.66 -15.25 22.47
CA SER A 18 25.23 -16.08 21.32
C SER A 18 23.73 -16.43 21.37
N VAL A 19 23.20 -16.82 22.54
CA VAL A 19 21.77 -17.08 22.73
C VAL A 19 20.94 -15.80 22.49
N ASN A 20 21.34 -14.66 23.05
CA ASN A 20 20.65 -13.38 22.83
C ASN A 20 20.66 -12.97 21.34
N VAL A 21 21.77 -13.18 20.63
CA VAL A 21 21.86 -12.89 19.20
C VAL A 21 20.89 -13.78 18.41
N ARG A 22 20.81 -15.08 18.70
CA ARG A 22 19.86 -16.00 18.05
C ARG A 22 18.41 -15.62 18.30
N ILE A 23 18.06 -15.27 19.54
CA ILE A 23 16.71 -14.82 19.90
C ILE A 23 16.36 -13.55 19.10
N ARG A 24 17.25 -12.55 19.08
CA ARG A 24 17.03 -11.30 18.33
C ARG A 24 16.87 -11.55 16.83
N LYS A 25 17.73 -12.39 16.23
CA LYS A 25 17.61 -12.76 14.81
C LYS A 25 16.27 -13.42 14.51
N THR A 26 15.86 -14.38 15.32
CA THR A 26 14.58 -15.10 15.15
C THR A 26 13.39 -14.14 15.29
N GLN A 27 13.39 -13.29 16.32
CA GLN A 27 12.32 -12.31 16.52
C GLN A 27 12.25 -11.29 15.38
N HIS A 28 13.39 -10.81 14.92
CA HIS A 28 13.46 -9.88 13.80
C HIS A 28 12.89 -10.50 12.51
N SER A 29 13.28 -11.72 12.18
CA SER A 29 12.74 -12.46 11.02
C SER A 29 11.22 -12.65 11.12
N VAL A 30 10.71 -13.07 12.29
CA VAL A 30 9.26 -13.22 12.50
C VAL A 30 8.51 -11.90 12.34
N LEU A 31 9.05 -10.80 12.88
CA LEU A 31 8.44 -9.47 12.76
C LEU A 31 8.48 -8.95 11.31
N ALA A 32 9.58 -9.18 10.59
CA ALA A 32 9.71 -8.82 9.19
C ALA A 32 8.68 -9.56 8.32
N HIS A 33 8.55 -10.89 8.49
CA HIS A 33 7.53 -11.66 7.76
C HIS A 33 6.11 -11.16 8.04
N LYS A 34 5.76 -10.91 9.31
CA LYS A 34 4.44 -10.36 9.67
C LYS A 34 4.19 -8.98 9.06
N PHE A 35 5.21 -8.13 9.00
CA PHE A 35 5.05 -6.83 8.35
C PHE A 35 4.82 -7.00 6.85
N VAL A 36 5.55 -7.89 6.14
CA VAL A 36 5.27 -8.17 4.72
C VAL A 36 3.82 -8.61 4.55
N GLU A 37 3.37 -9.58 5.34
CA GLU A 37 2.00 -10.12 5.27
C GLU A 37 0.94 -9.02 5.41
N VAL A 38 1.01 -8.21 6.48
CA VAL A 38 0.06 -7.12 6.73
C VAL A 38 0.08 -6.09 5.62
N MET A 39 1.26 -5.82 5.07
CA MET A 39 1.41 -4.80 4.05
C MET A 39 0.96 -5.30 2.67
N THR A 40 1.10 -6.59 2.36
CA THR A 40 0.47 -7.22 1.21
C THR A 40 -1.06 -7.13 1.31
N GLU A 41 -1.65 -7.50 2.46
CA GLU A 41 -3.10 -7.38 2.70
C GLU A 41 -3.58 -5.92 2.56
N TYR A 42 -2.77 -4.98 3.05
CA TYR A 42 -3.05 -3.56 2.89
C TYR A 42 -3.06 -3.13 1.42
N ASN A 43 -2.07 -3.55 0.62
CA ASN A 43 -2.02 -3.27 -0.81
C ASN A 43 -3.22 -3.88 -1.56
N GLU A 44 -3.60 -5.11 -1.27
CA GLU A 44 -4.79 -5.75 -1.85
C GLU A 44 -6.07 -4.95 -1.53
N THR A 45 -6.20 -4.50 -0.28
CA THR A 45 -7.32 -3.66 0.15
C THR A 45 -7.35 -2.31 -0.60
N GLN A 46 -6.19 -1.70 -0.82
CA GLN A 46 -6.05 -0.46 -1.59
C GLN A 46 -6.45 -0.66 -3.06
N THR A 47 -5.98 -1.72 -3.71
CA THR A 47 -6.37 -2.05 -5.10
C THR A 47 -7.88 -2.28 -5.20
N LEU A 48 -8.47 -3.05 -4.28
CA LEU A 48 -9.92 -3.25 -4.25
C LEU A 48 -10.71 -1.94 -4.07
N PHE A 49 -10.21 -1.02 -3.25
CA PHE A 49 -10.83 0.29 -3.08
C PHE A 49 -10.75 1.15 -4.36
N ARG A 50 -9.60 1.10 -5.05
CA ARG A 50 -9.40 1.77 -6.35
C ARG A 50 -10.41 1.28 -7.38
N GLU A 51 -10.50 -0.04 -7.56
CA GLU A 51 -11.42 -0.66 -8.53
C GLU A 51 -12.88 -0.34 -8.24
N ARG A 52 -13.29 -0.38 -6.96
CA ARG A 52 -14.64 0.03 -6.55
C ARG A 52 -14.92 1.51 -6.82
N SER A 53 -13.93 2.37 -6.63
CA SER A 53 -14.06 3.80 -6.89
C SER A 53 -14.14 4.08 -8.40
N LYS A 54 -13.32 3.39 -9.21
CA LYS A 54 -13.37 3.41 -10.67
C LYS A 54 -14.75 2.99 -11.19
N GLY A 55 -15.25 1.83 -10.76
CA GLY A 55 -16.59 1.37 -11.16
C GLY A 55 -17.73 2.31 -10.76
N ARG A 56 -17.61 3.01 -9.62
CA ARG A 56 -18.56 4.07 -9.24
C ARG A 56 -18.49 5.26 -10.18
N ILE A 57 -17.30 5.73 -10.54
CA ILE A 57 -17.14 6.83 -11.49
C ILE A 57 -17.76 6.44 -12.85
N GLN A 58 -17.48 5.24 -13.35
CA GLN A 58 -18.05 4.73 -14.59
C GLN A 58 -19.58 4.77 -14.54
N ARG A 59 -20.17 4.27 -13.45
CA ARG A 59 -21.62 4.27 -13.29
C ARG A 59 -22.22 5.68 -13.25
N GLN A 60 -21.54 6.63 -12.60
CA GLN A 60 -21.99 8.02 -12.57
C GLN A 60 -21.87 8.70 -13.94
N LEU A 61 -20.83 8.39 -14.72
CA LEU A 61 -20.70 8.86 -16.10
C LEU A 61 -21.86 8.35 -16.96
N GLU A 62 -22.25 7.08 -16.84
CA GLU A 62 -23.42 6.54 -17.54
C GLU A 62 -24.72 7.28 -17.18
N ILE A 63 -24.91 7.65 -15.91
CA ILE A 63 -26.09 8.41 -15.45
C ILE A 63 -26.13 9.79 -16.11
N THR A 64 -24.97 10.40 -16.37
CA THR A 64 -24.88 11.67 -17.11
C THR A 64 -25.03 11.53 -18.62
N GLY A 65 -25.16 10.29 -19.13
CA GLY A 65 -25.28 9.99 -20.55
C GLY A 65 -23.94 9.82 -21.28
N LYS A 66 -22.81 9.88 -20.56
CA LYS A 66 -21.47 9.62 -21.11
C LYS A 66 -21.15 8.14 -20.96
N THR A 67 -21.15 7.41 -22.07
CA THR A 67 -20.63 6.03 -22.09
C THR A 67 -19.11 6.10 -22.14
N THR A 68 -18.43 5.33 -21.28
CA THR A 68 -16.98 5.36 -21.16
C THR A 68 -16.48 3.93 -20.97
N THR A 69 -15.54 3.53 -21.82
CA THR A 69 -14.85 2.25 -21.73
C THR A 69 -13.92 2.21 -20.52
N ASP A 70 -13.46 1.02 -20.15
CA ASP A 70 -12.57 0.88 -19.00
C ASP A 70 -11.21 1.55 -19.26
N GLU A 71 -10.72 1.46 -20.49
CA GLU A 71 -9.49 2.10 -20.96
C GLU A 71 -9.60 3.62 -20.98
N GLU A 72 -10.68 4.18 -21.54
CA GLU A 72 -10.91 5.64 -21.54
C GLU A 72 -11.01 6.17 -20.11
N LEU A 73 -11.67 5.43 -19.21
CA LEU A 73 -11.78 5.84 -17.82
C LEU A 73 -10.41 5.83 -17.12
N GLU A 74 -9.55 4.86 -17.45
CA GLU A 74 -8.19 4.81 -16.93
C GLU A 74 -7.37 6.03 -17.39
N GLU A 75 -7.42 6.36 -18.69
CA GLU A 75 -6.75 7.57 -19.22
C GLU A 75 -7.26 8.85 -18.55
N MET A 76 -8.56 8.92 -18.27
CA MET A 76 -9.15 10.05 -17.55
C MET A 76 -8.61 10.17 -16.12
N LEU A 77 -8.42 9.05 -15.42
CA LEU A 77 -7.84 9.03 -14.07
C LEU A 77 -6.35 9.41 -14.10
N GLU A 78 -5.58 8.89 -15.06
CA GLU A 78 -4.15 9.16 -15.21
C GLU A 78 -3.86 10.64 -15.55
N SER A 79 -4.80 11.32 -16.21
CA SER A 79 -4.67 12.75 -16.53
C SER A 79 -4.51 13.64 -15.28
N GLY A 80 -4.97 13.18 -14.12
CA GLY A 80 -4.97 13.93 -12.86
C GLY A 80 -5.82 15.20 -12.89
N ASN A 81 -6.57 15.46 -13.96
CA ASN A 81 -7.36 16.67 -14.18
C ASN A 81 -8.85 16.39 -13.93
N PRO A 82 -9.44 16.86 -12.81
CA PRO A 82 -10.86 16.61 -12.50
C PRO A 82 -11.84 17.15 -13.55
N SER A 83 -11.44 18.17 -14.32
CA SER A 83 -12.32 18.76 -15.35
C SER A 83 -12.58 17.83 -16.54
N ILE A 84 -11.76 16.80 -16.74
CA ILE A 84 -11.97 15.82 -17.82
C ILE A 84 -13.28 15.04 -17.65
N PHE A 85 -13.75 14.91 -16.40
CA PHE A 85 -15.01 14.26 -16.09
C PHE A 85 -16.22 15.15 -16.38
N THR A 86 -16.06 16.47 -16.48
CA THR A 86 -17.17 17.43 -16.52
C THR A 86 -17.26 18.23 -17.83
N SER A 87 -16.20 18.26 -18.64
CA SER A 87 -16.07 19.15 -19.82
C SER A 87 -17.19 19.02 -20.85
N ASP A 88 -17.73 17.82 -21.02
CA ASP A 88 -18.70 17.52 -22.10
C ASP A 88 -20.12 17.29 -21.56
N ILE A 89 -20.34 17.50 -20.25
CA ILE A 89 -21.60 17.14 -19.58
C ILE A 89 -22.41 18.39 -19.27
N ILE A 90 -23.59 18.47 -19.89
CA ILE A 90 -24.55 19.54 -19.64
C ILE A 90 -25.21 19.32 -18.28
N SER A 91 -24.96 20.22 -17.33
CA SER A 91 -25.40 20.12 -15.93
C SER A 91 -26.81 20.65 -15.67
N ASP A 92 -27.76 20.34 -16.55
CA ASP A 92 -29.11 20.93 -16.51
C ASP A 92 -30.06 20.25 -15.52
N SER A 93 -29.73 19.02 -15.09
CA SER A 93 -30.52 18.25 -14.13
C SER A 93 -29.83 18.18 -12.77
N GLN A 94 -30.64 18.21 -11.71
CA GLN A 94 -30.18 17.97 -10.33
C GLN A 94 -29.49 16.60 -10.21
N ILE A 95 -29.96 15.60 -10.97
CA ILE A 95 -29.38 14.25 -11.00
C ILE A 95 -27.97 14.31 -11.59
N THR A 96 -27.79 14.99 -12.73
CA THR A 96 -26.47 15.17 -13.36
C THR A 96 -25.50 15.88 -12.43
N ARG A 97 -25.95 16.94 -11.75
CA ARG A 97 -25.10 17.66 -10.79
C ARG A 97 -24.68 16.78 -9.61
N GLN A 98 -25.58 15.93 -9.11
CA GLN A 98 -25.25 14.98 -8.05
C GLN A 98 -24.23 13.93 -8.52
N ALA A 99 -24.40 13.40 -9.72
CA ALA A 99 -23.46 12.46 -10.33
C ALA A 99 -22.06 13.06 -10.47
N LEU A 100 -21.96 14.30 -10.97
CA LEU A 100 -20.69 15.01 -11.11
C LEU A 100 -20.00 15.24 -9.75
N ASN A 101 -20.74 15.63 -8.71
CA ASN A 101 -20.18 15.78 -7.37
C ASN A 101 -19.65 14.45 -6.81
N GLU A 102 -20.34 13.33 -7.07
CA GLU A 102 -19.88 12.01 -6.65
C GLU A 102 -18.61 11.61 -7.40
N ILE A 103 -18.53 11.86 -8.72
CA ILE A 103 -17.33 11.63 -9.53
C ILE A 103 -16.13 12.39 -8.95
N GLU A 104 -16.28 13.69 -8.68
CA GLU A 104 -15.20 14.50 -8.11
C GLU A 104 -14.75 13.98 -6.75
N SER A 105 -15.69 13.57 -5.89
CA SER A 105 -15.37 12.97 -4.59
C SER A 105 -14.61 11.64 -4.73
N ARG A 106 -15.03 10.76 -5.64
CA ARG A 106 -14.35 9.47 -5.88
C ARG A 106 -12.97 9.68 -6.48
N HIS A 107 -12.82 10.60 -7.43
CA HIS A 107 -11.52 10.95 -8.01
C HIS A 107 -10.55 11.45 -6.93
N LYS A 108 -11.01 12.32 -6.03
CA LYS A 108 -10.19 12.79 -4.90
C LYS A 108 -9.74 11.66 -3.98
N ASP A 109 -10.60 10.67 -3.75
CA ASP A 109 -10.24 9.50 -2.94
C ASP A 109 -9.21 8.60 -3.64
N ILE A 110 -9.30 8.43 -4.96
CA ILE A 110 -8.28 7.73 -5.76
C ILE A 110 -6.94 8.47 -5.68
N MET A 111 -6.93 9.79 -5.85
CA MET A 111 -5.69 10.58 -5.77
C MET A 111 -5.01 10.47 -4.40
N LYS A 112 -5.79 10.46 -3.30
CA LYS A 112 -5.25 10.23 -1.96
C LYS A 112 -4.69 8.83 -1.80
N LEU A 113 -5.40 7.83 -2.34
CA LEU A 113 -4.94 6.44 -2.33
C LEU A 113 -3.59 6.32 -3.04
N GLU A 114 -3.46 6.88 -4.23
CA GLU A 114 -2.21 6.81 -5.02
C GLU A 114 -1.05 7.53 -4.34
N SER A 115 -1.30 8.65 -3.65
CA SER A 115 -0.30 9.29 -2.79
C SER A 115 0.16 8.36 -1.68
N SER A 116 -0.78 7.72 -0.98
CA SER A 116 -0.49 6.77 0.08
C SER A 116 0.30 5.54 -0.42
N ILE A 117 -0.05 5.01 -1.59
CA ILE A 117 0.71 3.91 -2.23
C ILE A 117 2.14 4.35 -2.53
N ARG A 118 2.33 5.54 -3.12
CA ARG A 118 3.67 6.08 -3.43
C ARG A 118 4.52 6.28 -2.19
N GLU A 119 3.94 6.78 -1.10
CA GLU A 119 4.63 6.95 0.18
C GLU A 119 5.08 5.61 0.77
N LEU A 120 4.23 4.58 0.67
CA LEU A 120 4.54 3.25 1.20
C LEU A 120 5.52 2.48 0.32
N HIS A 121 5.57 2.73 -0.99
CA HIS A 121 6.45 2.05 -1.93
C HIS A 121 7.93 2.09 -1.50
N GLY A 122 8.38 3.22 -0.96
CA GLY A 122 9.75 3.34 -0.43
C GLY A 122 10.03 2.35 0.72
N MET A 123 9.09 2.25 1.67
CA MET A 123 9.20 1.29 2.79
C MET A 123 9.15 -0.16 2.33
N PHE A 124 8.35 -0.46 1.30
CA PHE A 124 8.22 -1.81 0.74
C PHE A 124 9.49 -2.29 0.03
N MET A 125 10.11 -1.45 -0.79
CA MET A 125 11.35 -1.82 -1.49
C MET A 125 12.48 -2.12 -0.51
N ASP A 126 12.62 -1.29 0.53
CA ASP A 126 13.62 -1.51 1.57
C ASP A 126 13.38 -2.85 2.28
N MET A 127 12.13 -3.14 2.64
CA MET A 127 11.85 -4.36 3.39
C MET A 127 11.89 -5.64 2.55
N ALA A 128 11.55 -5.59 1.27
CA ALA A 128 11.74 -6.71 0.34
C ALA A 128 13.23 -7.10 0.24
N MET A 129 14.11 -6.11 0.14
CA MET A 129 15.57 -6.31 0.12
C MET A 129 16.11 -6.89 1.46
N PHE A 130 15.55 -6.46 2.60
CA PHE A 130 15.94 -6.99 3.91
C PHE A 130 15.45 -8.42 4.20
N VAL A 131 14.33 -8.85 3.61
CA VAL A 131 13.83 -10.23 3.75
C VAL A 131 14.61 -11.19 2.84
N GLU A 132 14.96 -10.76 1.62
CA GLU A 132 15.77 -11.55 0.68
C GLU A 132 17.17 -11.87 1.25
N THR A 133 17.84 -10.87 1.83
CA THR A 133 19.15 -11.06 2.50
C THR A 133 19.10 -11.90 3.78
N GLN A 134 17.92 -12.08 4.39
CA GLN A 134 17.71 -12.97 5.55
C GLN A 134 17.36 -14.41 5.16
N GLY A 135 16.87 -14.64 3.94
CA GLY A 135 16.58 -15.98 3.40
C GLY A 135 17.81 -16.73 2.87
N GLU A 136 18.92 -16.03 2.63
CA GLU A 136 20.19 -16.61 2.15
C GLU A 136 21.14 -17.10 3.27
N MET A 137 20.69 -17.20 4.53
CA MET A 137 21.46 -17.81 5.64
C MET A 137 20.81 -19.05 6.23
#